data_AF-A0A965TBD0-F1
#
_entry.id   AF-A0A965TBD0-F1
#
_cell.length_a   1.000
_cell.length_b   1.000
_cell.length_c   1.000
_cell.angle_alpha   90.00
_cell.angle_beta   90.00
_cell.angle_gamma   90.00
#
_symmetry.space_group_name_H-M   'P 1'
#
loop_
_entity.id
_entity.type
_entity.pdbx_description
1 polymer ?
#
loop_
_entity_poly.entity_id
_entity_poly.type
_entity_poly.pdbx_seq_one_letter_code
_entity_poly.pdbx_strand_id
1 'polypeptide(L)'
;MMTGEVLYEGKSKLVCRGEDESTYIIKFKNTATAFNGLKKEELEDKGKLNAEISNLLFGYLTKNGIKTHLVKVIDDTTVVVKKAEIILVEVIIRNVAAGSFSKKYGVDEGTKLNNTVVEFSYKSDALGDPLINDSHITALGIATQAELEQLKVMALEINDLMSALFLKAGIKLIDFKLEFGRCEGEILLCDEISPDSCRFWDAKTNEKMDKDRFRRDLGNVMDGYRDVLNRLKKVL
;
A
#
# COMPACT_ATOMS: atom_id res chain seq x y z
N MET A 1 -5.05 -7.79 -26.53
CA MET A 1 -5.21 -7.45 -25.10
C MET A 1 -5.49 -8.74 -24.36
N MET A 2 -4.59 -9.19 -23.49
CA MET A 2 -4.92 -10.29 -22.58
C MET A 2 -5.79 -9.72 -21.47
N THR A 3 -7.11 -9.91 -21.58
CA THR A 3 -8.04 -9.59 -20.50
C THR A 3 -8.59 -10.91 -19.99
N GLY A 4 -7.93 -11.48 -18.98
CA GLY A 4 -8.47 -12.63 -18.25
C GLY A 4 -9.81 -12.29 -17.60
N GLU A 5 -10.62 -13.33 -17.37
CA GLU A 5 -11.90 -13.24 -16.64
C GLU A 5 -11.73 -12.45 -15.33
N VAL A 6 -12.60 -11.48 -15.05
CA VAL A 6 -12.58 -10.73 -13.78
C VAL A 6 -13.05 -11.66 -12.66
N LEU A 7 -12.18 -11.90 -11.68
CA LEU A 7 -12.46 -12.76 -10.52
C LEU A 7 -12.94 -11.94 -9.33
N TYR A 8 -12.41 -10.72 -9.18
CA TYR A 8 -12.74 -9.82 -8.09
C TYR A 8 -12.57 -8.37 -8.52
N GLU A 9 -13.53 -7.52 -8.16
CA GLU A 9 -13.45 -6.07 -8.32
C GLU A 9 -13.35 -5.41 -6.94
N GLY A 10 -12.18 -4.86 -6.65
CA GLY A 10 -11.95 -4.06 -5.46
C GLY A 10 -12.24 -2.58 -5.67
N LYS A 11 -12.01 -1.76 -4.64
CA LYS A 11 -12.23 -0.31 -4.69
C LYS A 11 -11.35 0.40 -5.74
N SER A 12 -10.08 0.02 -5.85
CA SER A 12 -9.09 0.68 -6.72
C SER A 12 -8.51 -0.22 -7.82
N LYS A 13 -8.80 -1.52 -7.82
CA LYS A 13 -8.20 -2.51 -8.73
C LYS A 13 -9.21 -3.56 -9.17
N LEU A 14 -8.96 -4.17 -10.33
CA LEU A 14 -9.55 -5.43 -10.75
C LEU A 14 -8.51 -6.54 -10.60
N VAL A 15 -8.95 -7.71 -10.14
CA VAL A 15 -8.15 -8.94 -10.15
C VAL A 15 -8.78 -9.88 -11.16
N CYS A 16 -8.01 -10.23 -12.18
CA CYS A 16 -8.40 -11.09 -13.28
C CYS A 16 -7.63 -12.42 -13.20
N ARG A 17 -8.17 -13.47 -13.83
CA ARG A 17 -7.44 -14.73 -14.07
C ARG A 17 -6.12 -14.41 -14.80
N GLY A 18 -5.04 -15.02 -14.32
CA GLY A 18 -3.69 -14.86 -14.90
C GLY A 18 -3.51 -15.61 -16.21
N GLU A 19 -2.25 -15.66 -16.65
CA GLU A 19 -1.84 -16.39 -17.85
C GLU A 19 -1.81 -17.92 -17.61
N ASP A 20 -1.68 -18.33 -16.35
CA ASP A 20 -1.72 -19.71 -15.87
C ASP A 20 -2.36 -19.79 -14.46
N GLU A 21 -2.46 -21.00 -13.91
CA GLU A 21 -3.07 -21.27 -12.60
C GLU A 21 -2.30 -20.70 -11.40
N SER A 22 -1.05 -20.28 -11.60
CA SER A 22 -0.15 -19.74 -10.58
C SER A 22 -0.09 -18.21 -10.56
N THR A 23 -0.83 -17.54 -11.46
CA THR A 23 -0.76 -16.09 -11.64
C THR A 23 -2.13 -15.42 -11.61
N TYR A 24 -2.13 -14.12 -11.30
CA TYR A 24 -3.25 -13.21 -11.50
C TYR A 24 -2.81 -12.02 -12.34
N ILE A 25 -3.78 -11.39 -13.00
CA ILE A 25 -3.59 -10.07 -13.62
C ILE A 25 -4.27 -9.03 -12.74
N ILE A 26 -3.54 -7.98 -12.34
CA ILE A 26 -4.09 -6.83 -11.62
C ILE A 26 -4.18 -5.64 -12.58
N LYS A 27 -5.33 -4.97 -12.59
CA LYS A 27 -5.56 -3.71 -13.32
C LYS A 27 -5.89 -2.59 -12.36
N PHE A 28 -5.12 -1.51 -12.40
CA PHE A 28 -5.34 -0.32 -11.59
C PHE A 28 -6.44 0.56 -12.19
N LYS A 29 -7.42 0.97 -11.38
CA LYS A 29 -8.53 1.83 -11.77
C LYS A 29 -8.25 3.30 -11.45
N ASN A 30 -8.91 4.18 -12.19
CA ASN A 30 -8.92 5.62 -11.93
C ASN A 30 -9.80 6.02 -10.72
N THR A 31 -10.63 5.09 -10.24
CA THR A 31 -11.50 5.31 -9.08
C THR A 31 -10.70 5.61 -7.82
N ALA A 32 -10.93 6.78 -7.23
CA ALA A 32 -10.54 7.13 -5.88
C ALA A 32 -11.74 6.93 -4.93
N THR A 33 -11.48 6.35 -3.75
CA THR A 33 -12.49 6.17 -2.70
C THR A 33 -11.96 6.62 -1.35
N ALA A 34 -12.79 7.24 -0.52
CA ALA A 34 -12.47 7.61 0.86
C ALA A 34 -13.67 7.34 1.79
N PHE A 35 -13.40 7.30 3.09
CA PHE A 35 -14.40 7.08 4.14
C PHE A 35 -15.25 5.82 3.88
N ASN A 36 -14.57 4.68 3.68
CA ASN A 36 -15.19 3.38 3.38
C ASN A 36 -16.16 3.40 2.19
N GLY A 37 -15.86 4.22 1.17
CA GLY A 37 -16.62 4.29 -0.08
C GLY A 37 -17.69 5.37 -0.11
N LEU A 38 -17.91 6.11 0.99
CA LEU A 38 -18.86 7.23 1.04
C LEU A 38 -18.47 8.37 0.10
N LYS A 39 -17.17 8.56 -0.13
CA LYS A 39 -16.66 9.49 -1.14
C LYS A 39 -16.02 8.70 -2.28
N LYS A 40 -16.48 8.92 -3.51
CA LYS A 40 -16.00 8.25 -4.72
C LYS A 40 -15.91 9.24 -5.88
N GLU A 41 -14.80 9.20 -6.61
CA GLU A 41 -14.57 10.04 -7.79
C GLU A 41 -13.68 9.28 -8.80
N GLU A 42 -13.83 9.55 -10.08
CA GLU A 42 -12.90 9.08 -11.12
C GLU A 42 -11.83 10.15 -11.34
N LEU A 43 -10.59 9.82 -11.00
CA LEU A 43 -9.45 10.71 -11.19
C LEU A 43 -8.64 10.21 -12.38
N GLU A 44 -8.65 10.97 -13.48
CA GLU A 44 -7.89 10.65 -14.68
C GLU A 44 -6.41 10.39 -14.37
N ASP A 45 -5.81 9.41 -15.05
CA ASP A 45 -4.45 8.90 -14.84
C ASP A 45 -4.13 8.29 -13.46
N LYS A 46 -5.06 8.24 -12.50
CA LYS A 46 -4.76 7.72 -11.16
C LYS A 46 -4.32 6.26 -11.17
N GLY A 47 -4.98 5.42 -11.98
CA GLY A 47 -4.61 4.03 -12.13
C GLY A 47 -3.19 3.88 -12.67
N LYS A 48 -2.85 4.68 -13.69
CA LYS A 48 -1.52 4.70 -14.31
C LYS A 48 -0.43 5.15 -13.34
N LEU A 49 -0.65 6.25 -12.63
CA LEU A 49 0.32 6.77 -11.67
C LEU A 49 0.54 5.80 -10.50
N ASN A 50 -0.52 5.19 -9.98
CA ASN A 50 -0.39 4.20 -8.91
C ASN A 50 0.34 2.95 -9.38
N ALA A 51 0.02 2.43 -10.57
CA ALA A 51 0.70 1.28 -11.14
C ALA A 51 2.19 1.56 -11.33
N GLU A 52 2.54 2.71 -11.91
CA GLU A 52 3.93 3.08 -12.18
C GLU A 52 4.75 3.25 -10.89
N ILE A 53 4.22 3.98 -9.90
CA ILE A 53 4.87 4.14 -8.59
C ILE A 53 5.02 2.78 -7.90
N SER A 54 3.97 1.96 -7.89
CA SER A 54 3.99 0.64 -7.26
C SER A 54 5.03 -0.26 -7.93
N ASN A 55 5.09 -0.29 -9.26
CA ASN A 55 6.06 -1.10 -9.99
C ASN A 55 7.51 -0.70 -9.70
N LEU A 56 7.79 0.61 -9.64
CA LEU A 56 9.11 1.12 -9.25
C LEU A 56 9.50 0.69 -7.83
N LEU A 57 8.57 0.81 -6.87
CA LEU A 57 8.81 0.44 -5.48
C LEU A 57 8.98 -1.07 -5.31
N PHE A 58 8.13 -1.88 -5.93
CA PHE A 58 8.26 -3.34 -5.91
C PHE A 58 9.59 -3.80 -6.54
N GLY A 59 9.98 -3.18 -7.66
CA GLY A 59 11.28 -3.43 -8.29
C GLY A 59 12.46 -3.08 -7.39
N TYR A 60 12.40 -1.93 -6.70
CA TYR A 60 13.40 -1.54 -5.72
C TYR A 60 13.47 -2.51 -4.53
N LEU A 61 12.32 -2.85 -3.94
CA LEU A 61 12.24 -3.77 -2.80
C LEU A 61 12.76 -5.17 -3.18
N THR A 62 12.43 -5.66 -4.37
CA THR A 62 12.91 -6.94 -4.89
C THR A 62 14.44 -6.95 -5.05
N LYS A 63 15.02 -5.86 -5.58
CA LYS A 63 16.48 -5.71 -5.68
C LYS A 63 17.18 -5.69 -4.31
N ASN A 64 16.47 -5.34 -3.25
CA ASN A 64 16.97 -5.32 -1.87
C ASN A 64 16.53 -6.56 -1.07
N GLY A 65 16.07 -7.63 -1.71
CA GLY A 65 15.84 -8.93 -1.07
C GLY A 65 14.40 -9.17 -0.58
N ILE A 66 13.50 -8.19 -0.68
CA ILE A 66 12.09 -8.38 -0.32
C ILE A 66 11.40 -9.24 -1.37
N LYS A 67 10.79 -10.34 -0.94
CA LYS A 67 9.99 -11.21 -1.82
C LYS A 67 8.65 -10.57 -2.09
N THR A 68 8.31 -10.42 -3.36
CA THR A 68 7.05 -9.79 -3.78
C THR A 68 6.27 -10.68 -4.74
N HIS A 69 4.98 -10.37 -4.91
CA HIS A 69 4.16 -11.05 -5.90
C HIS A 69 4.36 -10.54 -7.34
N LEU A 70 5.08 -9.44 -7.57
CA LEU A 70 5.18 -8.85 -8.91
C LEU A 70 6.00 -9.74 -9.83
N VAL A 71 5.42 -10.15 -10.97
CA VAL A 71 6.10 -10.98 -11.98
C VAL A 71 6.56 -10.12 -13.16
N LYS A 72 5.62 -9.38 -13.78
CA LYS A 72 5.92 -8.49 -14.91
C LYS A 72 4.88 -7.38 -15.06
N VAL A 73 5.31 -6.27 -15.63
CA VAL A 73 4.45 -5.16 -16.05
C VAL A 73 4.00 -5.41 -17.49
N ILE A 74 2.70 -5.33 -17.76
CA ILE A 74 2.12 -5.54 -19.10
C ILE A 74 1.99 -4.21 -19.84
N ASP A 75 1.41 -3.22 -19.16
CA ASP A 75 1.17 -1.88 -19.68
C ASP A 75 1.11 -0.88 -18.51
N ASP A 76 0.79 0.38 -18.82
CA ASP A 76 0.73 1.50 -17.89
C ASP A 76 -0.20 1.26 -16.67
N THR A 77 -1.14 0.32 -16.75
CA THR A 77 -2.14 0.06 -15.69
C THR A 77 -2.26 -1.41 -15.30
N THR A 78 -1.56 -2.31 -15.99
CA THR A 78 -1.78 -3.76 -15.88
C THR A 78 -0.48 -4.48 -15.54
N VAL A 79 -0.55 -5.39 -14.56
CA VAL A 79 0.58 -6.19 -14.11
C VAL A 79 0.18 -7.67 -13.96
N VAL A 80 1.14 -8.56 -14.12
CA VAL A 80 1.00 -9.97 -13.73
C VAL A 80 1.68 -10.18 -12.39
N VAL A 81 0.98 -10.87 -11.50
CA VAL A 81 1.45 -11.18 -10.15
C VAL A 81 1.30 -12.67 -9.85
N LYS A 82 2.11 -13.18 -8.92
CA LYS A 82 1.94 -14.52 -8.36
C LYS A 82 0.60 -14.61 -7.64
N LYS A 83 -0.10 -15.73 -7.81
CA LYS A 83 -1.28 -16.09 -7.04
C LYS A 83 -0.84 -16.44 -5.62
N ALA A 84 -1.31 -15.64 -4.67
CA ALA A 84 -1.06 -15.84 -3.25
C ALA A 84 -2.38 -15.85 -2.48
N GLU A 85 -2.45 -16.65 -1.43
CA GLU A 85 -3.55 -16.60 -0.46
C GLU A 85 -3.34 -15.39 0.45
N ILE A 86 -4.15 -14.34 0.26
CA ILE A 86 -4.02 -13.09 1.02
C ILE A 86 -4.32 -13.35 2.50
N ILE A 87 -3.37 -12.97 3.36
CA ILE A 87 -3.58 -12.92 4.80
C ILE A 87 -4.47 -11.71 5.05
N LEU A 88 -5.65 -11.90 5.65
CA LEU A 88 -6.67 -10.87 5.83
C LEU A 88 -6.32 -9.85 6.93
N VAL A 89 -5.09 -9.35 6.90
CA VAL A 89 -4.53 -8.35 7.81
C VAL A 89 -3.87 -7.26 6.99
N GLU A 90 -4.28 -6.02 7.22
CA GLU A 90 -3.55 -4.85 6.78
C GLU A 90 -2.45 -4.55 7.80
N VAL A 91 -1.19 -4.59 7.38
CA VAL A 91 -0.04 -4.26 8.22
C VAL A 91 0.30 -2.79 8.02
N ILE A 92 0.13 -1.98 9.04
CA ILE A 92 0.30 -0.53 8.97
C ILE A 92 1.55 -0.13 9.74
N ILE A 93 2.46 0.57 9.07
CA ILE A 93 3.64 1.16 9.66
C ILE A 93 3.42 2.65 9.84
N ARG A 94 3.75 3.20 11.02
CA ARG A 94 3.70 4.65 11.30
C ARG A 94 5.04 5.15 11.82
N ASN A 95 5.62 6.11 11.12
CA ASN A 95 6.82 6.83 11.54
C ASN A 95 6.46 8.14 12.24
N VAL A 96 5.33 8.75 11.85
CA VAL A 96 4.82 10.02 12.36
C VAL A 96 3.32 9.87 12.64
N ALA A 97 2.82 10.52 13.70
CA ALA A 97 1.39 10.53 14.00
C ALA A 97 0.61 11.25 12.88
N ALA A 98 -0.34 10.56 12.26
CA ALA A 98 -1.24 11.16 11.27
C ALA A 98 -2.56 10.39 11.16
N GLY A 99 -3.53 10.98 10.44
CA GLY A 99 -4.76 10.29 10.03
C GLY A 99 -5.53 9.64 11.20
N SER A 100 -5.89 8.36 11.03
CA SER A 100 -6.67 7.62 12.03
C SER A 100 -5.95 7.44 13.36
N PHE A 101 -4.61 7.40 13.37
CA PHE A 101 -3.82 7.30 14.60
C PHE A 101 -3.96 8.56 15.45
N SER A 102 -3.73 9.73 14.86
CA SER A 102 -3.88 11.03 15.52
C SER A 102 -5.28 11.21 16.10
N LYS A 103 -6.32 10.87 15.32
CA LYS A 103 -7.71 10.94 15.78
C LYS A 103 -8.00 9.97 16.94
N LYS A 104 -7.49 8.73 16.86
CA LYS A 104 -7.77 7.68 17.84
C LYS A 104 -7.10 7.95 19.19
N TYR A 105 -5.86 8.42 19.18
CA TYR A 105 -5.06 8.60 20.39
C TYR A 105 -4.96 10.05 20.87
N GLY A 106 -5.60 11.00 20.18
CA GLY A 106 -5.58 12.42 20.56
C GLY A 106 -4.19 13.05 20.43
N VAL A 107 -3.40 12.60 19.46
CA VAL A 107 -2.03 13.10 19.22
C VAL A 107 -2.04 13.99 17.99
N ASP A 108 -1.42 15.17 18.09
CA ASP A 108 -1.35 16.12 16.98
C ASP A 108 -0.71 15.50 15.73
N GLU A 109 -1.31 15.76 14.56
CA GLU A 109 -0.78 15.32 13.28
C GLU A 109 0.58 15.97 13.01
N GLY A 110 1.57 15.15 12.63
CA GLY A 110 2.96 15.58 12.46
C GLY A 110 3.84 15.33 13.69
N THR A 111 3.28 14.84 14.80
CA THR A 111 4.06 14.47 15.98
C THR A 111 5.01 13.33 15.66
N LYS A 112 6.31 13.53 15.93
CA LYS A 112 7.32 12.48 15.83
C LYS A 112 7.04 11.43 16.92
N LEU A 113 6.93 10.17 16.50
CA LEU A 113 6.76 9.05 17.41
C LEU A 113 8.10 8.66 18.04
N ASN A 114 8.07 8.14 19.27
CA ASN A 114 9.29 7.71 19.98
C ASN A 114 9.90 6.44 19.38
N ASN A 115 9.11 5.66 18.67
CA ASN A 115 9.50 4.47 17.92
C ASN A 115 8.54 4.31 16.73
N THR A 116 8.96 3.53 15.73
CA THR A 116 8.07 3.10 14.64
C THR A 116 6.97 2.23 15.21
N VAL A 117 5.72 2.53 14.87
CA VAL A 117 4.56 1.72 15.26
C VAL A 117 4.24 0.74 14.13
N VAL A 118 4.05 -0.53 14.50
CA VAL A 118 3.47 -1.57 13.64
C VAL A 118 2.10 -1.90 14.22
N GLU A 119 1.03 -1.69 13.46
CA GLU A 119 -0.33 -2.00 13.88
C GLU A 119 -1.07 -2.81 12.81
N PHE A 120 -2.12 -3.51 13.22
CA PHE A 120 -2.88 -4.39 12.34
C PHE A 120 -4.33 -3.98 12.26
N SER A 121 -4.88 -3.99 11.06
CA SER A 121 -6.33 -3.91 10.81
C SER A 121 -6.83 -5.21 10.19
N TYR A 122 -8.00 -5.70 10.62
CA TYR A 122 -8.63 -6.84 9.96
C TYR A 122 -9.13 -6.40 8.59
N LYS A 123 -8.71 -7.04 7.50
CA LYS A 123 -9.15 -6.67 6.16
C LYS A 123 -10.60 -7.10 5.94
N SER A 124 -11.54 -6.19 6.17
CA SER A 124 -12.97 -6.43 6.03
C SER A 124 -13.72 -5.12 5.81
N ASP A 125 -14.01 -4.83 4.55
CA ASP A 125 -14.77 -3.64 4.15
C ASP A 125 -16.14 -3.56 4.87
N ALA A 126 -16.79 -4.71 5.09
CA ALA A 126 -18.08 -4.79 5.77
C ALA A 126 -18.00 -4.41 7.26
N LEU A 127 -16.85 -4.63 7.90
CA LEU A 127 -16.61 -4.27 9.31
C LEU A 127 -15.85 -2.95 9.46
N GLY A 128 -15.51 -2.29 8.35
CA GLY A 128 -14.77 -1.03 8.35
C GLY A 128 -13.32 -1.17 8.83
N ASP A 129 -12.69 -2.30 8.51
CA ASP A 129 -11.28 -2.59 8.77
C ASP A 129 -10.82 -2.38 10.23
N PRO A 130 -11.46 -3.05 11.21
CA PRO A 130 -11.25 -2.77 12.63
C PRO A 130 -9.80 -3.06 13.04
N LEU A 131 -9.27 -2.25 13.97
CA LEU A 131 -7.96 -2.48 14.57
C LEU A 131 -7.97 -3.79 15.35
N ILE A 132 -6.98 -4.63 15.13
CA ILE A 132 -6.78 -5.92 15.81
C ILE A 132 -5.36 -6.02 16.36
N ASN A 133 -5.16 -6.90 17.34
CA ASN A 133 -3.84 -7.23 17.87
C ASN A 133 -3.48 -8.68 17.52
N ASP A 134 -2.27 -9.10 17.84
CA ASP A 134 -1.77 -10.45 17.64
C ASP A 134 -2.73 -11.52 18.18
N SER A 135 -3.23 -11.34 19.41
CA SER A 135 -4.12 -12.31 20.04
C SER A 135 -5.45 -12.45 19.29
N HIS A 136 -6.01 -11.37 18.74
CA HIS A 136 -7.20 -11.44 17.89
C HIS A 136 -6.89 -12.18 16.60
N ILE A 137 -5.75 -11.90 15.97
CA ILE A 137 -5.33 -12.52 14.70
C ILE A 137 -5.17 -14.03 14.87
N THR A 138 -4.49 -14.47 15.93
CA THR A 138 -4.30 -15.90 16.22
C THR A 138 -5.59 -16.58 16.66
N ALA A 139 -6.41 -15.92 17.49
CA ALA A 139 -7.68 -16.48 17.96
C ALA A 139 -8.71 -16.68 16.84
N LEU A 140 -8.69 -15.81 15.82
CA LEU A 140 -9.53 -15.91 14.64
C LEU A 140 -8.94 -16.85 13.55
N GLY A 141 -7.74 -17.40 13.77
CA GLY A 141 -7.07 -18.28 12.81
C GLY A 141 -6.63 -17.60 11.51
N ILE A 142 -6.47 -16.27 11.51
CA ILE A 142 -6.11 -15.50 10.31
C ILE A 142 -4.62 -15.70 9.97
N ALA A 143 -3.77 -15.70 10.98
CA ALA A 143 -2.34 -16.00 10.87
C ALA A 143 -1.82 -16.66 12.14
N THR A 144 -0.78 -17.47 12.00
CA THR A 144 -0.05 -18.06 13.13
C THR A 144 0.87 -17.03 13.77
N GLN A 145 1.35 -17.30 15.00
CA GLN A 145 2.32 -16.41 15.65
C GLN A 145 3.63 -16.29 14.85
N ALA A 146 4.07 -17.38 14.21
CA ALA A 146 5.29 -17.36 13.40
C ALA A 146 5.13 -16.46 12.17
N GLU A 147 3.97 -16.51 11.50
CA GLU A 147 3.66 -15.63 10.39
C GLU A 147 3.58 -14.18 10.86
N LEU A 148 2.92 -13.90 12.00
CA LEU A 148 2.85 -12.55 12.57
C LEU A 148 4.23 -11.93 12.79
N GLU A 149 5.17 -12.68 13.35
CA GLU A 149 6.54 -12.19 13.53
C GLU A 149 7.23 -11.95 12.18
N GLN A 150 7.05 -12.84 11.21
CA GLN A 150 7.59 -12.65 9.87
C GLN A 150 7.00 -11.40 9.18
N LEU A 151 5.70 -11.13 9.34
CA LEU A 151 5.04 -9.94 8.81
C LEU A 151 5.63 -8.66 9.42
N LYS A 152 5.84 -8.63 10.74
CA LYS A 152 6.43 -7.47 11.43
C LYS A 152 7.86 -7.21 10.97
N VAL A 153 8.69 -8.26 10.91
CA VAL A 153 10.08 -8.16 10.47
C VAL A 153 10.15 -7.61 9.04
N MET A 154 9.37 -8.18 8.13
CA MET A 154 9.35 -7.74 6.73
C MET A 154 8.80 -6.33 6.58
N ALA A 155 7.77 -5.95 7.34
CA ALA A 155 7.21 -4.61 7.30
C ALA A 155 8.19 -3.54 7.83
N LEU A 156 8.99 -3.86 8.86
CA LEU A 156 10.05 -2.97 9.36
C LEU A 156 11.21 -2.87 8.37
N GLU A 157 11.61 -3.96 7.72
CA GLU A 157 12.65 -3.94 6.67
C GLU A 157 12.20 -3.07 5.48
N ILE A 158 10.95 -3.24 5.04
CA ILE A 158 10.33 -2.40 3.99
C ILE A 158 10.30 -0.93 4.45
N ASN A 159 9.99 -0.66 5.72
CA ASN A 159 9.99 0.70 6.26
C ASN A 159 11.36 1.36 6.17
N ASP A 160 12.43 0.66 6.55
CA ASP A 160 13.79 1.19 6.54
C ASP A 160 14.23 1.52 5.10
N LEU A 161 14.00 0.59 4.18
CA LEU A 161 14.28 0.75 2.75
C LEU A 161 13.51 1.92 2.14
N MET A 162 12.19 1.96 2.33
CA MET A 162 11.35 3.01 1.75
C MET A 162 11.60 4.38 2.40
N SER A 163 11.79 4.44 3.72
CA SER A 163 12.06 5.69 4.43
C SER A 163 13.35 6.33 3.93
N ALA A 164 14.42 5.54 3.75
CA ALA A 164 15.68 6.01 3.19
C ALA A 164 15.51 6.50 1.74
N LEU A 165 14.80 5.72 0.91
CA LEU A 165 14.55 6.06 -0.49
C LEU A 165 13.76 7.37 -0.64
N PHE A 166 12.64 7.51 0.07
CA PHE A 166 11.80 8.70 -0.02
C PHE A 166 12.49 9.92 0.59
N LEU A 167 13.27 9.77 1.65
CA LEU A 167 14.05 10.87 2.20
C LEU A 167 15.07 11.39 1.18
N LYS A 168 15.75 10.51 0.44
CA LYS A 168 16.63 10.89 -0.69
C LYS A 168 15.86 11.63 -1.79
N ALA A 169 14.59 11.30 -1.99
CA ALA A 169 13.67 11.99 -2.91
C ALA A 169 13.11 13.31 -2.36
N GLY A 170 13.47 13.71 -1.13
CA GLY A 170 12.92 14.91 -0.47
C GLY A 170 11.47 14.73 0.00
N ILE A 171 11.06 13.50 0.32
CA ILE A 171 9.71 13.12 0.76
C ILE A 171 9.83 12.44 2.13
N LYS A 172 8.97 12.84 3.07
CA LYS A 172 8.77 12.14 4.34
C LYS A 172 7.74 11.02 4.15
N LEU A 173 8.12 9.79 4.45
CA LEU A 173 7.22 8.65 4.56
C LEU A 173 6.59 8.64 5.96
N ILE A 174 5.36 9.14 6.06
CA ILE A 174 4.67 9.38 7.33
C ILE A 174 4.12 8.08 7.91
N ASP A 175 3.35 7.36 7.10
CA ASP A 175 2.86 6.02 7.36
C ASP A 175 2.53 5.34 6.02
N PHE A 176 2.36 4.02 6.05
CA PHE A 176 1.92 3.24 4.89
C PHE A 176 1.33 1.91 5.33
N LYS A 177 0.59 1.29 4.41
CA LYS A 177 -0.13 0.04 4.60
C LYS A 177 0.38 -1.01 3.62
N LEU A 178 0.64 -2.21 4.12
CA LEU A 178 1.04 -3.37 3.35
C LEU A 178 0.01 -4.49 3.47
N GLU A 179 -0.07 -5.32 2.44
CA GLU A 179 -0.80 -6.58 2.46
C GLU A 179 0.15 -7.69 2.02
N PHE A 180 0.02 -8.86 2.64
CA PHE A 180 0.89 -10.01 2.40
C PHE A 180 0.06 -11.23 2.04
N GLY A 181 0.68 -12.17 1.34
CA GLY A 181 0.03 -13.42 0.96
C GLY A 181 0.97 -14.63 1.08
N ARG A 182 0.38 -15.79 1.34
CA ARG A 182 1.05 -17.08 1.33
C ARG A 182 1.16 -17.60 -0.09
N CYS A 183 2.35 -17.99 -0.51
CA CYS A 183 2.61 -18.57 -1.82
C CYS A 183 3.72 -19.61 -1.67
N GLU A 184 3.39 -20.89 -1.94
CA GLU A 184 4.38 -21.99 -1.94
C GLU A 184 5.21 -22.12 -0.63
N GLY A 185 4.57 -21.87 0.51
CA GLY A 185 5.23 -21.93 1.82
C GLY A 185 6.02 -20.67 2.20
N GLU A 186 5.97 -19.62 1.38
CA GLU A 186 6.60 -18.33 1.64
C GLU A 186 5.56 -17.22 1.84
N ILE A 187 5.94 -16.16 2.57
CA ILE A 187 5.18 -14.92 2.63
C ILE A 187 5.74 -13.94 1.61
N LEU A 188 4.87 -13.41 0.76
CA LEU A 188 5.18 -12.40 -0.23
C LEU A 188 4.52 -11.07 0.12
N LEU A 189 5.22 -9.95 -0.13
CA LEU A 189 4.58 -8.65 -0.24
C LEU A 189 3.65 -8.64 -1.47
N CYS A 190 2.39 -8.25 -1.25
CA CYS A 190 1.32 -8.27 -2.24
C CYS A 190 0.67 -6.87 -2.38
N ASP A 191 -0.47 -6.84 -3.07
CA ASP A 191 -1.27 -5.64 -3.35
C ASP A 191 -0.52 -4.51 -4.07
N GLU A 192 -0.46 -3.30 -3.50
CA GLU A 192 0.19 -2.14 -4.09
C GLU A 192 0.92 -1.30 -3.04
N ILE A 193 1.93 -0.55 -3.49
CA ILE A 193 2.51 0.56 -2.72
C ILE A 193 2.40 1.82 -3.58
N SER A 194 1.55 2.75 -3.17
CA SER A 194 1.24 3.95 -3.95
C SER A 194 0.84 5.10 -3.04
N PRO A 195 0.63 6.32 -3.57
CA PRO A 195 0.05 7.41 -2.78
C PRO A 195 -1.39 7.14 -2.28
N ASP A 196 -2.07 6.07 -2.74
CA ASP A 196 -3.33 5.60 -2.15
C ASP A 196 -3.11 4.84 -0.82
N SER A 197 -2.00 4.10 -0.71
CA SER A 197 -1.66 3.24 0.44
C SER A 197 -0.57 3.82 1.37
N CYS A 198 0.00 4.98 1.01
CA CYS A 198 1.02 5.68 1.78
C CYS A 198 0.60 7.12 2.11
N ARG A 199 1.16 7.70 3.16
CA ARG A 199 1.17 9.15 3.39
C ARG A 199 2.55 9.73 3.09
N PHE A 200 2.58 10.67 2.15
CA PHE A 200 3.77 11.32 1.63
C PHE A 200 3.68 12.82 1.84
N TRP A 201 4.58 13.37 2.64
CA TRP A 201 4.68 14.81 2.83
C TRP A 201 5.99 15.34 2.29
N ASP A 202 5.97 16.53 1.69
CA ASP A 202 7.19 17.21 1.27
C ASP A 202 8.10 17.43 2.49
N ALA A 203 9.38 17.11 2.35
CA ALA A 203 10.29 17.16 3.48
C ALA A 203 10.51 18.57 4.04
N LYS A 204 10.37 19.62 3.20
CA LYS A 204 10.59 21.02 3.55
C LYS A 204 9.31 21.70 4.00
N THR A 205 8.21 21.50 3.28
CA THR A 205 6.95 22.24 3.48
C THR A 205 5.88 21.47 4.25
N ASN A 206 6.06 20.16 4.43
CA ASN A 206 5.03 19.22 4.89
C ASN A 206 3.77 19.20 4.01
N GLU A 207 3.85 19.67 2.76
CA GLU A 207 2.75 19.56 1.81
C GLU A 207 2.40 18.09 1.55
N LYS A 208 1.11 17.75 1.65
CA LYS A 208 0.60 16.41 1.37
C LYS A 208 0.61 16.13 -0.13
N MET A 209 1.19 15.02 -0.54
CA MET A 209 1.28 14.56 -1.94
C MET A 209 0.59 13.21 -2.14
N ASP A 210 -0.28 12.84 -1.22
CA ASP A 210 -0.96 11.55 -1.16
C ASP A 210 -2.48 11.70 -1.16
N LYS A 211 -3.19 10.57 -1.03
CA LYS A 211 -4.65 10.50 -1.05
C LYS A 211 -5.33 11.36 0.01
N ASP A 212 -4.66 11.82 1.06
CA ASP A 212 -5.24 12.79 2.00
C ASP A 212 -5.64 14.10 1.31
N ARG A 213 -5.03 14.47 0.16
CA ARG A 213 -5.52 15.58 -0.67
C ARG A 213 -6.95 15.37 -1.14
N PHE A 214 -7.26 14.14 -1.58
CA PHE A 214 -8.62 13.74 -1.94
C PHE A 214 -9.52 13.62 -0.69
N ARG A 215 -9.03 12.99 0.39
CA ARG A 215 -9.83 12.79 1.61
C ARG A 215 -10.28 14.12 2.24
N ARG A 216 -9.48 15.18 2.10
CA ARG A 216 -9.68 16.48 2.79
C ARG A 216 -9.96 17.65 1.82
N ASP A 217 -10.26 17.37 0.56
CA ASP A 217 -10.61 18.39 -0.43
C ASP A 217 -9.54 19.47 -0.63
N LEU A 218 -8.25 19.08 -0.61
CA LEU A 218 -7.11 20.00 -0.74
C LEU A 218 -6.75 20.32 -2.22
N GLY A 219 -7.54 19.83 -3.18
CA GLY A 219 -7.28 19.97 -4.61
C GLY A 219 -5.99 19.28 -5.09
N ASN A 220 -5.68 19.38 -6.39
CA ASN A 220 -4.42 18.97 -7.01
C ASN A 220 -3.92 17.56 -6.62
N VAL A 221 -4.85 16.60 -6.50
CA VAL A 221 -4.53 15.21 -6.08
C VAL A 221 -3.51 14.59 -7.03
N MET A 222 -3.79 14.69 -8.34
CA MET A 222 -2.95 14.08 -9.37
C MET A 222 -1.59 14.75 -9.51
N ASP A 223 -1.48 16.05 -9.23
CA ASP A 223 -0.19 16.73 -9.25
C ASP A 223 0.70 16.27 -8.10
N GLY A 224 0.14 16.02 -6.93
CA GLY A 224 0.86 15.38 -5.82
C GLY A 224 1.41 14.00 -6.21
N TYR A 225 0.59 13.17 -6.87
CA TYR A 225 1.01 11.83 -7.31
C TYR A 225 2.10 11.91 -8.39
N ARG A 226 1.97 12.84 -9.35
CA ARG A 226 3.00 13.10 -10.37
C ARG A 226 4.31 13.60 -9.75
N ASP A 227 4.26 14.46 -8.74
CA ASP A 227 5.46 14.93 -8.05
C ASP A 227 6.17 13.78 -7.33
N VAL A 228 5.43 12.93 -6.62
CA VAL A 228 5.98 11.71 -6.00
C VAL A 228 6.70 10.84 -7.04
N LEU A 229 6.04 10.54 -8.16
CA LEU A 229 6.64 9.74 -9.24
C LEU A 229 7.92 10.39 -9.81
N ASN A 230 7.87 11.69 -10.09
CA ASN A 230 8.98 12.44 -10.67
C ASN A 230 10.20 12.49 -9.73
N ARG A 231 9.97 12.64 -8.43
CA ARG A 231 11.06 12.62 -7.43
C ARG A 231 11.61 11.21 -7.23
N LEU A 232 10.75 10.20 -7.19
CA LEU A 232 11.13 8.80 -7.06
C LEU A 232 12.05 8.35 -8.22
N LYS A 233 11.68 8.68 -9.47
CA LYS A 233 12.49 8.38 -10.67
C LYS A 233 13.88 9.01 -10.68
N LYS A 234 14.11 10.09 -9.93
CA LYS A 234 15.42 10.75 -9.86
C LYS A 234 16.39 10.05 -8.91
N VAL A 235 15.89 9.19 -8.01
CA VAL A 235 16.68 8.60 -6.94
C VAL A 235 16.83 7.09 -7.02
N LEU A 236 15.99 6.43 -7.82
CA LEU A 236 16.10 5.03 -8.28
C LEU A 236 16.98 4.90 -9.51
#